data_AF-A0A1F9MH48-F1
#
_entry.id   AF-A0A1F9MH48-F1
#
_cell.length_a   1.000
_cell.length_b   1.000
_cell.length_c   1.000
_cell.angle_alpha   90.00
_cell.angle_beta   90.00
_cell.angle_gamma   90.00
#
_symmetry.space_group_name_H-M   'P 1'
#
loop_
_entity.id
_entity.type
_entity.pdbx_description
1 polymer ?
#
loop_
_entity_poly.entity_id
_entity_poly.type
_entity_poly.pdbx_seq_one_letter_code
_entity_poly.pdbx_strand_id
1 'polypeptide(L)'
;MELDAFTSRLGLGQGRIVSANATPGSGDHVFVLGEDDPGRFFELAPGDHAEVVQDTELTDTTLVRAHLRLHVPSSLPGILVWEVSIIVDGGKAARATCRAGRKRLLTDLAANVSKLTGLHRVGVRLELLEG
;
A
#
# COMPACT_ATOMS: atom_id res chain seq x y z
N MET A 1 -9.38 -8.47 -19.40
CA MET A 1 -8.64 -8.02 -18.20
C MET A 1 -8.02 -9.27 -17.61
N GLU A 2 -6.69 -9.36 -17.62
CA GLU A 2 -6.00 -10.49 -17.00
C GLU A 2 -5.99 -10.25 -15.49
N LEU A 3 -6.43 -11.23 -14.72
CA LEU A 3 -6.44 -11.15 -13.26
C LEU A 3 -5.01 -11.40 -12.77
N ASP A 4 -4.45 -10.47 -12.02
CA ASP A 4 -3.08 -10.54 -11.53
C ASP A 4 -2.99 -10.87 -10.02
N ALA A 5 -1.78 -10.84 -9.49
CA ALA A 5 -1.47 -11.07 -8.09
C ALA A 5 -2.21 -10.14 -7.12
N PHE A 6 -2.71 -8.99 -7.58
CA PHE A 6 -3.28 -7.93 -6.76
C PHE A 6 -4.78 -7.70 -7.01
N THR A 7 -5.33 -8.24 -8.08
CA THR A 7 -6.72 -8.00 -8.51
C THR A 7 -7.56 -9.26 -8.70
N SER A 8 -6.95 -10.45 -8.62
CA SER A 8 -7.66 -11.73 -8.79
C SER A 8 -8.74 -12.03 -7.74
N ARG A 9 -8.72 -11.35 -6.59
CA ARG A 9 -9.56 -11.66 -5.42
C ARG A 9 -10.12 -10.43 -4.70
N LEU A 10 -10.43 -9.38 -5.45
CA LEU A 10 -11.06 -8.18 -4.90
C LEU A 10 -12.35 -8.53 -4.14
N GLY A 11 -12.50 -8.00 -2.93
CA GLY A 11 -13.65 -8.23 -2.06
C GLY A 11 -13.62 -9.53 -1.25
N LEU A 12 -12.62 -10.40 -1.48
CA LEU A 12 -12.41 -11.61 -0.69
C LEU A 12 -11.21 -11.44 0.24
N GLY A 13 -10.03 -11.23 -0.33
CA GLY A 13 -8.78 -11.04 0.41
C GLY A 13 -7.95 -9.85 -0.07
N GLN A 14 -8.47 -9.10 -1.06
CA GLN A 14 -7.80 -7.96 -1.68
C GLN A 14 -8.75 -6.77 -1.80
N GLY A 15 -8.18 -5.58 -1.89
CA GLY A 15 -8.97 -4.35 -1.98
C GLY A 15 -9.69 -4.04 -0.67
N ARG A 16 -10.88 -3.46 -0.78
CA ARG A 16 -11.67 -3.04 0.40
C ARG A 16 -12.42 -4.23 1.00
N ILE A 17 -11.99 -4.69 2.18
CA ILE A 17 -12.59 -5.85 2.88
C ILE A 17 -12.70 -5.61 4.39
N VAL A 18 -13.53 -6.42 5.06
CA VAL A 18 -13.44 -6.63 6.50
C VAL A 18 -12.35 -7.68 6.73
N SER A 19 -11.15 -7.25 7.11
CA SER A 19 -10.00 -8.16 7.26
C SER A 19 -10.14 -9.03 8.50
N ALA A 20 -9.79 -10.31 8.36
CA ALA A 20 -9.69 -11.23 9.49
C ALA A 20 -8.33 -11.12 10.21
N ASN A 21 -7.34 -10.51 9.55
CA ASN A 21 -5.94 -10.50 9.99
C ASN A 21 -5.43 -9.11 10.39
N ALA A 22 -6.25 -8.07 10.25
CA ALA A 22 -5.93 -6.71 10.62
C ALA A 22 -7.12 -5.99 11.27
N THR A 23 -6.88 -5.38 12.43
CA THR A 23 -7.82 -4.40 13.01
C THR A 23 -7.82 -3.13 12.16
N PRO A 24 -8.99 -2.66 11.67
CA PRO A 24 -9.10 -1.37 10.99
C PRO A 24 -8.65 -0.22 11.88
N GLY A 25 -7.96 0.76 11.30
CA GLY A 25 -7.62 2.00 12.01
C GLY A 25 -8.83 2.92 12.21
N SER A 26 -9.88 2.75 11.41
CA SER A 26 -11.16 3.46 11.50
C SER A 26 -12.23 2.66 10.73
N GLY A 27 -13.48 2.71 11.20
CA GLY A 27 -14.60 1.96 10.61
C GLY A 27 -14.41 0.44 10.65
N ASP A 28 -15.08 -0.26 9.74
CA ASP A 28 -15.11 -1.74 9.72
C ASP A 28 -14.22 -2.36 8.64
N HIS A 29 -13.62 -1.54 7.76
CA HIS A 29 -12.94 -2.02 6.56
C HIS A 29 -11.48 -1.55 6.50
N VAL A 30 -10.65 -2.34 5.82
CA VAL A 30 -9.30 -1.95 5.41
C VAL A 30 -9.16 -2.06 3.89
N PHE A 31 -8.16 -1.38 3.33
CA PHE A 31 -7.71 -1.60 1.95
C PHE A 31 -6.47 -2.48 1.96
N VAL A 32 -6.58 -3.70 1.43
CA VAL A 32 -5.48 -4.66 1.32
C VAL A 32 -4.84 -4.54 -0.06
N LEU A 33 -3.58 -4.08 -0.08
CA LEU A 33 -2.74 -3.93 -1.28
C LEU A 33 -1.85 -5.18 -1.46
N GLY A 34 -2.47 -6.35 -1.56
CA GLY A 34 -1.77 -7.63 -1.50
C GLY A 34 -2.78 -8.75 -1.31
N GLU A 35 -2.60 -9.58 -0.29
CA GLU A 35 -3.52 -10.66 0.05
C GLU A 35 -3.59 -10.82 1.57
N ASP A 36 -4.82 -10.86 2.11
CA ASP A 36 -5.09 -11.06 3.54
C ASP A 36 -5.06 -12.55 3.91
N ASP A 37 -5.45 -13.42 2.97
CA ASP A 37 -5.48 -14.87 3.16
C ASP A 37 -4.06 -15.50 3.05
N PRO A 38 -3.60 -16.28 4.04
CA PRO A 38 -2.33 -16.97 3.94
C PRO A 38 -2.35 -18.08 2.87
N GLY A 39 -1.17 -18.48 2.41
CA GLY A 39 -0.99 -19.66 1.55
C GLY A 39 -1.20 -19.41 0.06
N ARG A 40 -1.27 -18.14 -0.36
CA ARG A 40 -1.32 -17.75 -1.77
C ARG A 40 0.05 -17.26 -2.22
N PHE A 41 0.46 -17.75 -3.39
CA PHE A 41 1.76 -17.46 -3.97
C PHE A 41 1.56 -16.98 -5.40
N PHE A 42 2.33 -15.96 -5.75
CA PHE A 42 2.35 -15.37 -7.08
C PHE A 42 3.81 -15.16 -7.47
N GLU A 43 4.11 -15.32 -8.76
CA GLU A 43 5.40 -14.90 -9.31
C GLU A 43 5.37 -13.38 -9.48
N LEU A 44 6.33 -12.71 -8.86
CA LEU A 44 6.47 -11.26 -8.89
C LEU A 44 7.89 -10.88 -9.29
N ALA A 45 8.02 -9.79 -10.04
CA ALA A 45 9.27 -9.17 -10.41
C ALA A 45 9.42 -7.78 -9.74
N PRO A 46 10.65 -7.27 -9.59
CA PRO A 46 10.86 -5.88 -9.20
C PRO A 46 10.07 -4.93 -10.13
N GLY A 47 9.36 -3.97 -9.52
CA GLY A 47 8.44 -3.04 -10.20
C GLY A 47 6.97 -3.45 -10.12
N ASP A 48 6.67 -4.71 -9.81
CA ASP A 48 5.29 -5.15 -9.58
C ASP A 48 4.72 -4.47 -8.34
N HIS A 49 3.49 -3.97 -8.47
CA HIS A 49 2.87 -3.19 -7.41
C HIS A 49 1.34 -3.32 -7.39
N ALA A 50 0.80 -3.11 -6.19
CA ALA A 50 -0.61 -2.79 -5.96
C ALA A 50 -0.74 -1.32 -5.57
N GLU A 51 -1.77 -0.66 -6.06
CA GLU A 51 -2.02 0.75 -5.76
C GLU A 51 -3.51 1.02 -5.58
N VAL A 52 -3.84 1.84 -4.58
CA VAL A 52 -5.14 2.49 -4.46
C VAL A 52 -4.94 3.99 -4.59
N VAL A 53 -5.73 4.61 -5.46
CA VAL A 53 -5.68 6.04 -5.76
C VAL A 53 -7.07 6.65 -5.70
N GLN A 54 -7.11 7.93 -5.34
CA GLN A 54 -8.31 8.74 -5.36
C GLN A 54 -7.95 10.17 -5.75
N ASP A 55 -8.79 10.80 -6.56
CA ASP A 55 -8.73 12.23 -6.78
C ASP A 55 -9.16 12.94 -5.49
N THR A 56 -8.31 13.83 -5.00
CA THR A 56 -8.42 14.47 -3.69
C THR A 56 -8.18 15.96 -3.84
N GLU A 57 -9.10 16.77 -3.32
CA GLU A 57 -8.92 18.22 -3.23
C GLU A 57 -7.92 18.52 -2.10
N LEU A 58 -6.80 19.16 -2.44
CA LEU A 58 -5.70 19.44 -1.51
C LEU A 58 -5.56 20.92 -1.12
N THR A 59 -6.43 21.80 -1.59
CA THR A 59 -6.46 23.19 -1.13
C THR A 59 -6.50 23.25 0.40
N ASP A 60 -5.63 24.07 0.99
CA ASP A 60 -5.44 24.24 2.44
C ASP A 60 -5.09 22.96 3.22
N THR A 61 -4.72 21.87 2.54
CA THR A 61 -4.27 20.63 3.19
C THR A 61 -2.77 20.67 3.43
N THR A 62 -2.33 20.48 4.67
CA THR A 62 -0.90 20.46 5.01
C THR A 62 -0.24 19.11 4.74
N LEU A 63 -0.89 18.02 5.16
CA LEU A 63 -0.32 16.68 5.14
C LEU A 63 -1.34 15.65 4.65
N VAL A 64 -0.87 14.70 3.85
CA VAL A 64 -1.53 13.40 3.67
C VAL A 64 -0.82 12.40 4.57
N ARG A 65 -1.57 11.63 5.36
CA ARG A 65 -1.02 10.61 6.26
C ARG A 65 -1.64 9.25 5.96
N ALA A 66 -0.80 8.23 5.98
CA ALA A 66 -1.22 6.84 5.83
C ALA A 66 -0.99 6.08 7.14
N HIS A 67 -2.06 5.48 7.68
CA HIS A 67 -1.97 4.52 8.77
C HIS A 67 -1.98 3.12 8.15
N LEU A 68 -0.85 2.43 8.24
CA LEU A 68 -0.61 1.19 7.51
C LEU A 68 -0.07 0.11 8.43
N ARG A 69 -0.44 -1.14 8.14
CA ARG A 69 0.24 -2.31 8.69
C ARG A 69 0.85 -3.09 7.54
N LEU A 70 2.17 -3.24 7.56
CA LEU A 70 2.92 -3.94 6.53
C LEU A 70 3.37 -5.31 7.04
N HIS A 71 2.99 -6.36 6.31
CA HIS A 71 3.28 -7.75 6.63
C HIS A 71 4.08 -8.36 5.49
N VAL A 72 5.34 -8.67 5.73
CA VAL A 72 6.20 -9.27 4.71
C VAL A 72 6.49 -10.73 5.06
N PRO A 73 6.21 -11.69 4.16
CA PRO A 73 6.51 -13.10 4.43
C PRO A 73 8.01 -13.33 4.58
N SER A 74 8.40 -14.31 5.40
CA SER A 74 9.80 -14.72 5.58
C SER A 74 10.39 -15.38 4.33
N SER A 75 9.54 -15.85 3.41
CA SER A 75 9.92 -16.45 2.14
C SER A 75 10.34 -15.44 1.07
N LEU A 76 10.25 -14.12 1.33
CA LEU A 76 10.73 -13.11 0.39
C LEU A 76 12.25 -13.27 0.21
N PRO A 77 12.77 -13.40 -1.03
CA PRO A 77 14.20 -13.45 -1.30
C PRO A 77 14.95 -12.26 -0.69
N GLY A 78 16.17 -12.50 -0.18
CA GLY A 78 16.95 -11.48 0.53
C GLY A 78 17.43 -10.30 -0.32
N ILE A 79 17.41 -10.44 -1.65
CA ILE A 79 17.73 -9.36 -2.62
C ILE A 79 16.54 -8.45 -2.90
N LEU A 80 15.36 -8.74 -2.31
CA LEU A 80 14.13 -8.01 -2.55
C LEU A 80 13.64 -7.33 -1.28
N VAL A 81 12.91 -6.24 -1.47
CA VAL A 81 12.27 -5.49 -0.40
C VAL A 81 10.90 -4.98 -0.86
N TRP A 82 9.94 -4.94 0.06
CA TRP A 82 8.68 -4.23 -0.19
C TRP A 82 8.81 -2.78 0.23
N GLU A 83 8.41 -1.85 -0.64
CA GLU A 83 8.25 -0.44 -0.35
C GLU A 83 6.77 -0.09 -0.32
N VAL A 84 6.32 0.59 0.74
CA VAL A 84 5.04 1.28 0.74
C VAL A 84 5.27 2.77 0.61
N SER A 85 4.53 3.41 -0.29
CA SER A 85 4.68 4.81 -0.65
C SER A 85 3.35 5.55 -0.69
N ILE A 86 3.35 6.81 -0.25
CA ILE A 86 2.28 7.76 -0.58
C ILE A 86 2.63 8.35 -1.95
N ILE A 87 1.70 8.23 -2.89
CA ILE A 87 1.83 8.72 -4.25
C ILE A 87 0.99 10.00 -4.40
N VAL A 88 1.56 11.03 -5.03
CA VAL A 88 0.86 12.26 -5.42
C VAL A 88 1.20 12.55 -6.87
N ASP A 89 0.19 12.57 -7.75
CA ASP A 89 0.31 12.74 -9.20
C ASP A 89 1.34 11.81 -9.86
N GLY A 90 1.42 10.56 -9.37
CA GLY A 90 2.36 9.55 -9.83
C GLY A 90 3.76 9.62 -9.19
N GLY A 91 4.09 10.68 -8.45
CA GLY A 91 5.34 10.83 -7.72
C GLY A 91 5.29 10.25 -6.30
N LYS A 92 6.37 9.60 -5.85
CA LYS A 92 6.52 9.12 -4.47
C LYS A 92 6.80 10.30 -3.53
N ALA A 93 5.82 10.69 -2.72
CA ALA A 93 5.92 11.83 -1.81
C ALA A 93 6.42 11.45 -0.41
N ALA A 94 6.17 10.21 0.02
CA ALA A 94 6.70 9.62 1.25
C ALA A 94 6.82 8.11 1.09
N ARG A 95 7.76 7.46 1.77
CA ARG A 95 8.00 6.02 1.63
C ARG A 95 8.58 5.34 2.85
N ALA A 96 8.34 4.04 2.97
CA ALA A 96 8.96 3.16 3.96
C ALA A 96 9.16 1.76 3.38
N THR A 97 10.29 1.12 3.70
CA THR A 97 10.60 -0.25 3.24
C THR A 97 10.46 -1.29 4.33
N CYS A 98 10.25 -2.56 3.95
CA CYS A 98 10.16 -3.68 4.88
C CYS A 98 10.73 -4.95 4.25
N ARG A 99 11.66 -5.58 4.97
CA ARG A 99 12.36 -6.81 4.52
C ARG A 99 11.59 -8.07 4.94
N ALA A 100 12.03 -9.20 4.38
CA ALA A 100 11.53 -10.54 4.68
C ALA A 100 11.25 -10.79 6.18
N GLY A 101 10.09 -11.39 6.47
CA GLY A 101 9.72 -11.85 7.81
C GLY A 101 9.41 -10.73 8.82
N ARG A 102 9.32 -9.48 8.39
CA ARG A 102 9.03 -8.34 9.27
C ARG A 102 7.56 -7.93 9.19
N LYS A 103 7.04 -7.50 10.34
CA LYS A 103 5.77 -6.79 10.46
C LYS A 103 6.07 -5.38 10.96
N ARG A 104 5.47 -4.36 10.34
CA ARG A 104 5.60 -2.96 10.75
C ARG A 104 4.22 -2.32 10.87
N LEU A 105 4.01 -1.58 11.95
CA LEU A 105 2.92 -0.62 12.06
C LEU A 105 3.51 0.75 11.73
N LEU A 106 2.94 1.43 10.73
CA LEU A 106 3.32 2.78 10.31
C LEU A 106 2.15 3.70 10.62
N THR A 107 2.29 4.52 11.65
CA THR A 107 1.28 5.50 12.07
C THR A 107 1.63 6.93 11.65
N ASP A 108 2.85 7.13 11.13
CA ASP A 108 3.47 8.42 10.88
C ASP A 108 4.00 8.59 9.44
N LEU A 109 3.68 7.66 8.52
CA LEU A 109 4.00 7.86 7.11
C LEU A 109 3.18 9.03 6.57
N ALA A 110 3.86 10.14 6.28
CA ALA A 110 3.24 11.40 5.95
C ALA A 110 3.93 12.08 4.76
N ALA A 111 3.13 12.59 3.83
CA ALA A 111 3.59 13.43 2.72
C ALA A 111 3.19 14.88 2.97
N ASN A 112 4.14 15.80 2.81
CA ASN A 112 3.85 17.23 2.85
C ASN A 112 3.25 17.67 1.51
N VAL A 113 2.02 18.17 1.57
CA VAL A 113 1.25 18.65 0.41
C VAL A 113 0.85 20.12 0.55
N SER A 114 1.44 20.86 1.50
CA SER A 114 1.05 22.25 1.82
C SER A 114 1.30 23.27 0.71
N LYS A 115 1.92 22.84 -0.40
CA LYS A 115 2.18 23.67 -1.59
C LYS A 115 1.30 23.28 -2.77
N LEU A 116 0.41 22.29 -2.58
CA LEU A 116 -0.51 21.79 -3.59
C LEU A 116 -1.88 22.45 -3.41
N THR A 117 -2.62 22.61 -4.48
CA THR A 117 -3.92 23.30 -4.49
C THR A 117 -4.75 22.78 -5.65
N GLY A 118 -6.03 22.55 -5.39
CA GLY A 118 -6.94 21.91 -6.34
C GLY A 118 -6.93 20.39 -6.24
N LEU A 119 -7.46 19.77 -7.29
CA LEU A 119 -7.60 18.32 -7.37
C LEU A 119 -6.28 17.65 -7.76
N HIS A 120 -5.80 16.73 -6.93
CA HIS A 120 -4.60 15.93 -7.15
C HIS A 120 -4.91 14.44 -7.02
N ARG A 121 -4.19 13.60 -7.74
CA ARG A 121 -4.33 12.14 -7.63
C ARG A 121 -3.44 11.63 -6.49
N VAL A 122 -4.06 11.26 -5.38
CA VAL A 122 -3.38 10.80 -4.17
C VAL A 122 -3.60 9.30 -4.00
N GLY A 123 -2.55 8.57 -3.60
CA GLY A 123 -2.68 7.13 -3.40
C GLY A 123 -1.69 6.53 -2.41
N VAL A 124 -1.90 5.26 -2.13
CA VAL A 124 -0.96 4.39 -1.42
C VAL A 124 -0.58 3.25 -2.35
N ARG A 125 0.73 3.06 -2.54
CA ARG A 125 1.31 2.01 -3.38
C ARG A 125 2.14 1.05 -2.54
N LEU A 126 1.96 -0.25 -2.74
CA LEU A 126 2.87 -1.29 -2.28
C LEU A 126 3.62 -1.84 -3.50
N GLU A 127 4.94 -1.72 -3.53
CA GLU A 127 5.77 -2.08 -4.69
C GLU A 127 6.95 -2.96 -4.27
N LEU A 128 7.23 -3.98 -5.08
CA LEU A 128 8.37 -4.87 -4.90
C LEU A 128 9.60 -4.24 -5.57
N LEU A 129 10.71 -4.15 -4.85
CA LEU A 129 11.95 -3.55 -5.35
C LEU A 129 13.13 -4.50 -5.12
N GLU A 130 14.22 -4.27 -5.86
CA GLU A 130 15.55 -4.75 -5.49
C GLU A 130 16.04 -3.98 -4.25
N GLY A 131 16.70 -4.66 -3.29
CA GLY A 131 17.00 -4.10 -1.97
C GLY A 131 18.27 -4.58 -1.28
#